data_AF-A0A9X4QNM8-F1
#
_entry.id   AF-A0A9X4QNM8-F1
#
_cell.length_a   1.000
_cell.length_b   1.000
_cell.length_c   1.000
_cell.angle_alpha   90.00
_cell.angle_beta   90.00
_cell.angle_gamma   90.00
#
_symmetry.space_group_name_H-M   'P 1'
#
loop_
_entity.id
_entity.type
_entity.pdbx_description
1 polymer ?
#
loop_
_entity_poly.entity_id
_entity_poly.type
_entity_poly.pdbx_seq_one_letter_code
_entity_poly.pdbx_strand_id
1 'polypeptide(L)' 'MPQWLCNQMMRAYQKKDRRQIKMLNDCWFFYYRQPAKDAAAGPRP' A
#
# COMPACT_ATOMS: atom_id res chain seq x y z
N MET A 1 1.58 -3.06 5.76
CA MET A 1 1.19 -3.00 4.34
C MET A 1 0.54 -4.32 3.98
N PRO A 2 -0.62 -4.31 3.32
CA PRO A 2 -1.24 -5.51 2.80
C PRO A 2 -0.37 -6.14 1.71
N GLN A 3 -0.55 -7.45 1.53
CA GLN A 3 0.28 -8.26 0.64
C GLN A 3 0.23 -7.81 -0.82
N TRP A 4 -0.92 -7.26 -1.27
CA TRP A 4 -1.08 -6.69 -2.61
C TRP A 4 -0.16 -5.49 -2.85
N LEU A 5 0.06 -4.67 -1.83
CA LEU A 5 0.89 -3.47 -1.90
C LEU A 5 2.38 -3.83 -1.88
N CYS A 6 2.77 -4.82 -1.09
CA CYS A 6 4.11 -5.41 -1.14
C CYS A 6 4.44 -5.97 -2.53
N ASN A 7 3.50 -6.69 -3.16
CA ASN A 7 3.68 -7.19 -4.53
C ASN A 7 3.81 -6.06 -5.57
N GLN A 8 3.08 -4.95 -5.40
CA GLN A 8 3.23 -3.78 -6.28
C GLN A 8 4.57 -3.07 -6.10
N MET A 9 5.04 -2.87 -4.86
CA MET A 9 6.36 -2.29 -4.60
C MET A 9 7.48 -3.19 -5.13
N MET A 10 7.35 -4.50 -5.01
CA MET A 10 8.34 -5.45 -5.53
C MET A 10 8.46 -5.37 -7.06
N ARG A 11 7.33 -5.27 -7.77
CA ARG A 11 7.32 -5.06 -9.23
C ARG A 11 7.91 -3.70 -9.63
N ALA A 12 7.57 -2.64 -8.90
CA ALA A 12 8.13 -1.31 -9.13
C ALA A 12 9.65 -1.28 -8.84
N TYR A 13 10.11 -2.02 -7.83
CA TYR A 13 11.52 -2.19 -7.51
C TYR A 13 12.29 -2.90 -8.61
N GLN A 14 11.74 -3.99 -9.16
CA GLN A 14 12.32 -4.69 -10.31
C GLN A 14 12.42 -3.78 -11.54
N LYS A 15 11.43 -2.91 -11.76
CA LYS A 15 11.45 -1.89 -12.82
C LYS A 15 12.32 -0.66 -12.50
N LYS A 16 12.96 -0.61 -11.32
CA LYS A 16 13.71 0.54 -10.78
C LYS A 16 12.90 1.85 -10.75
N ASP A 17 11.58 1.73 -10.65
CA ASP A 17 10.64 2.83 -10.78
C ASP A 17 10.43 3.52 -9.42
N ARG A 18 11.44 4.27 -8.99
CA ARG A 18 11.50 4.88 -7.65
C ARG A 18 10.32 5.83 -7.39
N ARG A 19 9.79 6.47 -8.45
CA ARG A 19 8.61 7.34 -8.38
C ARG A 19 7.36 6.56 -7.97
N GLN A 20 7.15 5.39 -8.58
CA GLN A 20 6.03 4.51 -8.27
C GLN A 20 6.13 3.97 -6.84
N ILE A 21 7.34 3.57 -6.39
CA ILE A 21 7.57 3.13 -5.02
C ILE A 21 7.22 4.24 -4.01
N LYS A 22 7.67 5.47 -4.28
CA LYS A 22 7.37 6.62 -3.41
C LYS A 22 5.87 6.91 -3.35
N MET A 23 5.21 6.96 -4.50
CA MET A 23 3.75 7.18 -4.57
C MET A 23 2.97 6.09 -3.82
N LEU A 24 3.33 4.81 -4.00
CA LEU A 24 2.68 3.69 -3.29
C LEU A 24 2.87 3.78 -1.77
N ASN A 25 4.06 4.19 -1.33
CA ASN A 25 4.37 4.36 0.09
C ASN A 25 3.62 5.56 0.69
N ASP A 26 3.52 6.66 -0.06
CA ASP A 26 2.75 7.84 0.33
C ASP A 26 1.25 7.48 0.43
N CYS A 27 0.68 6.80 -0.58
CA CYS A 27 -0.71 6.33 -0.55
C CYS A 27 -1.00 5.42 0.65
N TRP A 28 -0.08 4.50 0.97
CA TRP A 28 -0.18 3.65 2.15
C TRP A 28 -0.14 4.44 3.44
N PHE A 29 0.72 5.44 3.52
CA PHE A 29 0.83 6.29 4.69
C PHE A 29 -0.44 7.10 4.93
N PHE A 30 -1.06 7.65 3.87
CA PHE A 30 -2.37 8.31 3.96
C PHE A 30 -3.47 7.34 4.42
N TYR A 31 -3.48 6.12 3.88
CA TYR A 31 -4.43 5.08 4.27
C TYR A 31 -4.26 4.64 5.74
N TYR A 32 -3.02 4.50 6.20
CA TYR A 32 -2.70 4.10 7.58
C TYR A 32 -2.97 5.22 8.61
N ARG A 33 -2.80 6.49 8.20
CA ARG A 33 -2.93 7.65 9.08
C ARG A 33 -4.37 8.15 9.21
N GLN A 34 -5.29 7.66 8.39
CA GLN A 34 -6.72 7.80 8.66
C GLN A 34 -7.15 6.73 9.67
N PRO A 35 -7.80 7.08 10.79
CA PRO A 35 -8.43 6.08 11.65
C PRO A 35 -9.46 5.34 10.78
N ALA A 36 -9.24 4.03 10.62
CA ALA A 36 -9.96 3.13 9.75
C ALA A 36 -11.48 3.20 9.92
N LYS A 37 -12.14 4.18 9.28
CA LYS A 37 -13.60 4.27 9.29
C LYS A 37 -14.27 3.40 8.24
N ASP A 38 -13.56 3.02 7.17
CA ASP A 38 -14.20 2.29 6.05
C ASP A 38 -13.43 1.04 5.58
N ALA A 39 -12.59 0.44 6.42
CA ALA A 39 -12.02 -0.90 6.15
C ALA A 39 -12.95 -2.05 6.60
N ALA A 40 -14.25 -1.77 6.77
CA ALA A 40 -15.28 -2.68 7.24
C ALA A 40 -15.87 -3.59 6.15
N ALA A 41 -15.04 -4.17 5.26
CA ALA A 41 -15.49 -5.22 4.33
C ALA A 41 -14.36 -6.16 3.82
N GLY A 42 -13.32 -6.53 4.58
CA GLY A 42 -13.27 -7.72 5.46
C GLY A 42 -12.41 -8.87 4.86
N PRO A 43 -12.01 -9.95 5.59
CA PRO A 43 -12.44 -10.34 6.92
C PRO A 43 -11.32 -10.56 7.96
N ARG A 44 -11.76 -10.46 9.22
CA ARG A 44 -11.15 -10.92 10.46
C ARG A 44 -10.83 -12.43 10.47
N PRO A 45 -10.02 -12.90 11.44
CA PRO A 45 -10.43 -13.92 12.39
C PRO A 45 -11.09 -13.29 13.64
#